data_AF-X1BIP9-F1
#
_entry.id   AF-X1BIP9-F1
#
_cell.length_a   1.000
_cell.length_b   1.000
_cell.length_c   1.000
_cell.angle_alpha   90.00
_cell.angle_beta   90.00
_cell.angle_gamma   90.00
#
_symmetry.space_group_name_H-M   'P 1'
#
loop_
_entity.id
_entity.type
_entity.pdbx_description
1 polymer ?
#
loop_
_entity_poly.entity_id
_entity_poly.type
_entity_poly.pdbx_seq_one_letter_code
_entity_poly.pdbx_strand_id
1 'polypeptide(L)'
;LWLDNYAEQQQELRDRIVAAQNLLPSVELDYNLRIKISEVCSRLDVDGLRGDIVTNRAAKAYAAYDNRTKVTVEDIATIITLCLRHRLRKDPLESIDSGDKVSKVFNEIFEIEE
;
A
#
# COMPACT_ATOMS: atom_id res chain seq x y z
N LEU A 1 -33.85 -11.80 5.37
CA LEU A 1 -33.37 -11.33 6.69
C LEU A 1 -31.95 -10.81 6.62
N TRP A 2 -30.89 -11.63 6.60
CA TRP A 2 -29.52 -11.11 6.51
C TRP A 2 -29.21 -10.39 5.19
N LEU A 3 -29.68 -10.91 4.06
CA LEU A 3 -29.48 -10.24 2.77
C LEU A 3 -30.17 -8.87 2.72
N ASP A 4 -31.38 -8.76 3.27
CA ASP A 4 -32.15 -7.51 3.27
C ASP A 4 -31.58 -6.49 4.26
N ASN A 5 -31.10 -6.95 5.43
CA ASN A 5 -30.55 -6.08 6.48
C ASN A 5 -29.21 -5.42 6.10
N TYR A 6 -28.48 -6.01 5.15
CA TYR A 6 -27.17 -5.51 4.70
C TYR A 6 -27.16 -5.08 3.22
N ALA A 7 -28.34 -5.05 2.58
CA ALA A 7 -28.45 -4.77 1.15
C ALA A 7 -27.86 -3.40 0.79
N GLU A 8 -28.13 -2.38 1.60
CA GLU A 8 -27.66 -1.02 1.39
C GLU A 8 -26.14 -0.91 1.51
N GLN A 9 -25.54 -1.43 2.59
CA GLN A 9 -24.08 -1.40 2.80
C GLN A 9 -23.34 -2.23 1.73
N GLN A 10 -23.92 -3.35 1.31
CA GLN A 10 -23.37 -4.16 0.21
C GLN A 10 -23.43 -3.41 -1.12
N GLN A 11 -24.50 -2.64 -1.35
CA GLN A 11 -24.65 -1.83 -2.56
C GLN A 11 -23.66 -0.66 -2.55
N GLU A 12 -23.52 0.05 -1.43
CA GLU A 12 -22.55 1.12 -1.26
C GLU A 12 -21.11 0.65 -1.49
N LEU A 13 -20.73 -0.49 -0.89
CA LEU A 13 -19.41 -1.10 -1.10
C LEU A 13 -19.18 -1.47 -2.57
N ARG A 14 -20.19 -2.06 -3.23
CA ARG A 14 -20.11 -2.42 -4.66
C ARG A 14 -19.90 -1.20 -5.53
N ASP A 15 -20.68 -0.15 -5.30
CA ASP A 15 -20.62 1.09 -6.08
C ASP A 15 -19.26 1.78 -5.89
N ARG A 16 -18.72 1.78 -4.66
CA ARG A 16 -17.36 2.26 -4.37
C ARG A 16 -16.29 1.47 -5.13
N ILE A 17 -16.38 0.14 -5.18
CA ILE A 17 -15.42 -0.70 -5.91
C ILE A 17 -15.49 -0.42 -7.42
N VAL A 18 -16.68 -0.33 -7.99
CA VAL A 18 -16.87 -0.05 -9.43
C VAL A 18 -16.35 1.34 -9.79
N ALA A 19 -16.63 2.35 -8.97
CA ALA A 19 -16.10 3.70 -9.16
C ALA A 19 -14.57 3.71 -9.12
N ALA A 20 -13.96 3.02 -8.16
CA ALA A 20 -12.51 2.90 -8.03
C ALA A 20 -11.86 2.24 -9.25
N GLN A 21 -12.46 1.15 -9.76
CA GLN A 21 -11.99 0.47 -10.98
C GLN A 21 -11.99 1.39 -12.20
N ASN A 22 -13.03 2.21 -12.36
CA ASN A 22 -13.14 3.19 -13.43
C ASN A 22 -12.16 4.36 -13.26
N LEU A 23 -11.90 4.78 -12.02
CA LEU A 23 -10.99 5.89 -11.71
C LEU A 23 -9.51 5.50 -11.84
N LEU A 24 -9.16 4.25 -11.53
CA LEU A 24 -7.78 3.75 -11.44
C LEU A 24 -6.84 4.15 -12.60
N PRO A 25 -7.25 4.11 -13.90
CA PRO A 25 -6.40 4.54 -15.01
C PRO A 25 -5.93 6.00 -14.93
N SER A 26 -6.70 6.86 -14.25
CA SER A 26 -6.40 8.28 -14.07
C SER A 26 -5.53 8.58 -12.84
N VAL A 27 -5.25 7.58 -11.98
CA VAL A 27 -4.52 7.78 -10.74
C VAL A 27 -3.02 7.92 -10.99
N GLU A 28 -2.48 9.06 -10.56
CA GLU A 28 -1.08 9.41 -10.66
C GLU A 28 -0.33 9.14 -9.35
N LEU A 29 0.91 8.68 -9.50
CA LEU A 29 1.85 8.50 -8.40
C LEU A 29 3.11 9.29 -8.73
N ASP A 30 3.40 10.27 -7.90
CA ASP A 30 4.53 11.19 -8.09
C ASP A 30 5.85 10.45 -8.22
N TYR A 31 6.76 10.96 -9.06
CA TYR A 31 8.05 10.33 -9.32
C TYR A 31 8.87 10.16 -8.04
N ASN A 32 8.90 11.16 -7.17
CA ASN A 32 9.68 11.10 -5.93
C ASN A 32 9.14 10.02 -4.99
N LEU A 33 7.81 9.87 -4.91
CA LEU A 33 7.19 8.79 -4.14
C LEU A 33 7.56 7.40 -4.70
N ARG A 34 7.67 7.25 -6.03
CA ARG A 34 8.14 6.00 -6.65
C ARG A 34 9.57 5.68 -6.26
N ILE A 35 10.44 6.68 -6.26
CA ILE A 35 11.85 6.52 -5.85
C ILE A 35 11.93 6.13 -4.37
N LYS A 36 11.20 6.79 -3.48
CA LYS A 36 11.16 6.43 -2.05
C LYS A 36 10.62 5.01 -1.82
N ILE A 37 9.61 4.57 -2.57
CA ILE A 37 9.14 3.17 -2.52
C ILE A 37 10.26 2.18 -2.88
N SER A 38 11.01 2.47 -3.95
CA SER A 38 12.14 1.63 -4.36
C SER A 38 13.28 1.65 -3.35
N GLU A 39 13.53 2.79 -2.71
CA GLU A 39 14.49 2.91 -1.62
C GLU A 39 14.09 2.02 -0.43
N VAL A 40 12.80 1.99 -0.07
CA VAL A 40 12.30 1.09 0.99
C VAL A 40 12.51 -0.37 0.61
N CYS A 41 12.17 -0.77 -0.63
CA CYS A 41 12.37 -2.15 -1.09
C CYS A 41 13.84 -2.56 -1.09
N SER A 42 14.73 -1.64 -1.50
CA SER A 42 16.19 -1.81 -1.49
C SER A 42 16.73 -1.97 -0.07
N ARG A 43 16.36 -1.07 0.86
CA ARG A 43 16.82 -1.08 2.25
C ARG A 43 16.34 -2.32 3.03
N LEU A 44 15.23 -2.90 2.60
CA LEU A 44 14.68 -4.14 3.14
C LEU A 44 15.27 -5.42 2.52
N ASP A 45 16.22 -5.32 1.58
CA ASP A 45 16.80 -6.45 0.83
C ASP A 45 15.74 -7.36 0.20
N VAL A 46 14.69 -6.74 -0.39
CA VAL A 46 13.62 -7.48 -1.08
C VAL A 46 14.15 -8.07 -2.38
N ASP A 47 13.87 -9.36 -2.60
CA ASP A 47 14.29 -10.05 -3.81
C ASP A 47 13.53 -9.57 -5.07
N GLY A 48 14.27 -8.99 -6.01
CA GLY A 48 13.78 -8.46 -7.28
C GLY A 48 12.80 -7.28 -7.16
N LEU A 49 12.29 -6.83 -8.30
CA LEU A 49 11.46 -5.61 -8.40
C LEU A 49 9.97 -5.83 -8.12
N ARG A 50 9.58 -7.04 -7.68
CA ARG A 50 8.16 -7.36 -7.50
C ARG A 50 7.57 -6.63 -6.31
N GLY A 51 8.37 -6.32 -5.28
CA GLY A 51 7.96 -5.46 -4.17
C GLY A 51 7.55 -4.08 -4.66
N ASP A 52 8.41 -3.43 -5.42
CA ASP A 52 8.20 -2.11 -6.00
C ASP A 52 6.91 -2.04 -6.81
N ILE A 53 6.75 -2.97 -7.76
CA ILE A 53 5.59 -2.99 -8.68
C ILE A 53 4.29 -3.16 -7.90
N VAL A 54 4.27 -4.07 -6.92
CA VAL A 54 3.05 -4.35 -6.14
C VAL A 54 2.71 -3.15 -5.25
N THR A 55 3.68 -2.57 -4.55
CA THR A 55 3.47 -1.37 -3.70
C THR A 55 2.94 -0.19 -4.51
N ASN A 56 3.52 0.08 -5.69
CA ASN A 56 3.04 1.15 -6.59
C ASN A 56 1.57 0.93 -7.01
N ARG A 57 1.22 -0.30 -7.41
CA ARG A 57 -0.15 -0.65 -7.85
C ARG A 57 -1.15 -0.61 -6.70
N ALA A 58 -0.75 -1.10 -5.52
CA ALA A 58 -1.58 -1.10 -4.32
C ALA A 58 -1.88 0.32 -3.84
N ALA A 59 -0.88 1.20 -3.82
CA ALA A 59 -1.07 2.60 -3.43
C ALA A 59 -2.03 3.34 -4.38
N LYS A 60 -1.89 3.12 -5.71
CA LYS A 60 -2.84 3.65 -6.69
C LYS A 60 -4.26 3.10 -6.52
N ALA A 61 -4.39 1.80 -6.26
CA ALA A 61 -5.69 1.17 -6.02
C ALA A 61 -6.35 1.70 -4.75
N TYR A 62 -5.58 1.95 -3.69
CA TYR A 62 -6.06 2.52 -2.44
C TYR A 62 -6.53 3.97 -2.62
N ALA A 63 -5.73 4.80 -3.30
CA ALA A 63 -6.15 6.16 -3.66
C ALA A 63 -7.43 6.18 -4.52
N ALA A 64 -7.52 5.27 -5.51
CA ALA A 64 -8.72 5.13 -6.34
C ALA A 64 -9.95 4.72 -5.52
N TYR A 65 -9.76 3.78 -4.57
CA TYR A 65 -10.81 3.30 -3.67
C TYR A 65 -11.33 4.41 -2.75
N ASP A 66 -10.50 5.41 -2.44
CA ASP A 66 -10.87 6.62 -1.72
C ASP A 66 -11.28 7.78 -2.63
N ASN A 67 -11.59 7.49 -3.90
CA ASN A 67 -12.04 8.46 -4.90
C ASN A 67 -11.06 9.63 -5.12
N ARG A 68 -9.75 9.36 -5.04
CA ARG A 68 -8.67 10.32 -5.29
C ARG A 68 -7.86 9.93 -6.53
N THR A 69 -7.35 10.93 -7.24
CA THR A 69 -6.52 10.75 -8.46
C THR A 69 -5.03 10.92 -8.21
N LYS A 70 -4.62 11.23 -6.98
CA LYS A 70 -3.21 11.37 -6.59
C LYS A 70 -2.95 10.52 -5.36
N VAL A 71 -1.91 9.70 -5.46
CA VAL A 71 -1.40 8.92 -4.31
C VAL A 71 -0.71 9.86 -3.33
N THR A 72 -1.00 9.68 -2.04
CA THR A 72 -0.37 10.38 -0.93
C THR A 72 0.61 9.47 -0.17
N VAL A 73 1.34 10.04 0.79
CA VAL A 73 2.25 9.26 1.64
C VAL A 73 1.47 8.29 2.54
N GLU A 74 0.31 8.73 3.03
CA GLU A 74 -0.59 7.94 3.89
C GLU A 74 -1.15 6.71 3.16
N ASP A 75 -1.42 6.83 1.86
CA ASP A 75 -1.81 5.68 1.03
C ASP A 75 -0.74 4.61 1.03
N ILE A 76 0.51 5.02 0.81
CA ILE A 76 1.68 4.14 0.77
C ILE A 76 1.88 3.52 2.16
N ALA A 77 1.83 4.33 3.21
CA ALA A 77 1.94 3.87 4.60
C ALA A 77 0.93 2.76 4.93
N THR A 78 -0.31 2.92 4.46
CA THR A 78 -1.40 1.96 4.70
C THR A 78 -1.14 0.61 4.03
N ILE A 79 -0.55 0.59 2.83
CA ILE A 79 -0.42 -0.63 2.03
C ILE A 79 0.95 -1.29 2.08
N ILE A 80 2.01 -0.57 2.46
CA ILE A 80 3.39 -1.02 2.22
C ILE A 80 3.73 -2.25 3.07
N THR A 81 3.26 -2.29 4.31
CA THR A 81 3.45 -3.44 5.20
C THR A 81 2.75 -4.70 4.67
N LEU A 82 1.55 -4.57 4.09
CA LEU A 82 0.87 -5.68 3.42
C LEU A 82 1.67 -6.19 2.20
N CYS A 83 2.28 -5.27 1.46
CA CYS A 83 3.04 -5.60 0.25
C CYS A 83 4.40 -6.24 0.51
N LEU A 84 5.09 -5.87 1.60
CA LEU A 84 6.50 -6.20 1.79
C LEU A 84 6.79 -7.17 2.94
N ARG A 85 5.95 -7.28 3.98
CA ARG A 85 6.32 -8.05 5.18
C ARG A 85 6.64 -9.54 4.91
N HIS A 86 5.99 -10.12 3.91
CA HIS A 86 6.18 -11.51 3.48
C HIS A 86 7.32 -11.68 2.47
N ARG A 87 7.97 -10.58 2.06
CA ARG A 87 9.09 -10.54 1.12
C ARG A 87 10.43 -10.37 1.83
N LEU A 88 10.42 -10.15 3.15
CA LEU A 88 11.61 -10.01 3.95
C LEU A 88 12.30 -11.36 4.15
N ARG A 89 13.62 -11.36 4.00
CA ARG A 89 14.47 -12.44 4.49
C ARG A 89 14.58 -12.30 6.00
N LYS A 90 14.00 -13.25 6.73
CA LYS A 90 14.10 -13.30 8.19
C LYS A 90 15.46 -13.86 8.59
N ASP A 91 16.22 -13.07 9.35
CA ASP A 91 17.35 -13.60 10.12
C ASP A 91 16.80 -14.38 11.32
N PRO A 92 17.16 -15.65 11.54
CA PRO A 92 16.73 -16.42 12.71
C PRO A 92 17.06 -15.77 14.06
N LEU A 93 18.05 -14.87 14.12
CA LEU A 93 18.44 -14.14 15.32
C LEU A 93 17.68 -12.81 15.51
N GLU A 94 16.89 -12.40 14.52
CA GLU A 94 16.15 -11.15 14.55
C GLU A 94 14.84 -11.31 15.35
N SER A 95 14.67 -10.47 16.38
CA SER A 95 13.51 -10.52 17.29
C SER A 95 12.37 -9.58 16.90
N ILE A 96 12.55 -8.72 15.90
CA ILE A 96 11.53 -7.75 15.46
C ILE A 96 10.51 -8.43 14.52
N ASP A 97 9.23 -8.07 14.63
CA ASP A 97 8.26 -8.51 13.64
C ASP A 97 8.58 -7.93 12.26
N SER A 98 8.35 -8.73 11.22
CA SER A 98 8.57 -8.30 9.84
C SER A 98 7.73 -7.08 9.46
N GLY A 99 6.52 -6.94 10.01
CA GLY A 99 5.68 -5.76 9.78
C GLY A 99 6.27 -4.51 10.42
N ASP A 100 6.69 -4.61 11.68
CA ASP A 100 7.31 -3.50 12.41
C ASP A 100 8.59 -3.03 11.73
N LYS A 101 9.39 -3.96 11.21
CA LYS A 101 10.59 -3.65 10.40
C LYS A 101 10.24 -2.87 9.13
N VAL A 102 9.19 -3.26 8.41
CA VAL A 102 8.72 -2.52 7.22
C VAL A 102 8.30 -1.11 7.60
N SER A 103 7.45 -0.97 8.63
CA SER A 103 6.95 0.33 9.08
C SER A 103 8.09 1.26 9.53
N LYS A 104 9.06 0.73 10.27
CA LYS A 104 10.23 1.51 10.72
C LYS A 104 11.05 2.03 9.54
N VAL A 105 11.40 1.15 8.58
CA VAL A 105 12.19 1.56 7.41
C VAL A 105 11.41 2.53 6.51
N PHE A 106 10.09 2.35 6.39
CA PHE A 106 9.23 3.29 5.70
C PHE A 106 9.27 4.69 6.35
N ASN A 107 9.06 4.78 7.66
CA ASN A 107 9.08 6.05 8.39
C ASN A 107 10.45 6.75 8.27
N GLU A 108 11.56 5.99 8.35
CA GLU A 108 12.92 6.51 8.16
C GLU A 108 13.09 7.18 6.77
N ILE A 109 12.66 6.51 5.69
CA ILE A 109 12.85 7.02 4.30
C ILE A 109 11.87 8.15 3.95
N PHE A 110 10.65 8.08 4.49
CA PHE A 110 9.65 9.10 4.26
C PHE A 110 9.78 10.30 5.19
N GLU A 111 10.73 10.28 6.13
CA GLU A 111 11.00 11.34 7.11
C GLU A 111 9.75 11.69 7.93
N ILE A 112 9.00 10.66 8.33
CA ILE A 112 7.79 10.80 9.13
C ILE A 112 8.19 10.74 10.61
N GLU A 113 7.96 11.83 11.34
CA GLU A 113 8.11 11.86 12.80
C GLU A 113 6.97 11.01 13.43
N GLU A 114 7.32 10.15 14.40
CA GLU A 114 6.36 9.35 15.18
C GLU A 114 5.47 10.20 16.11
#